data_AF-A0A9W4SM29-F1
#
_entry.id   AF-A0A9W4SM29-F1
#
_cell.length_a   1.000
_cell.length_b   1.000
_cell.length_c   1.000
_cell.angle_alpha   90.00
_cell.angle_beta   90.00
_cell.angle_gamma   90.00
#
_symmetry.space_group_name_H-M   'P 1'
#
loop_
_entity.id
_entity.type
_entity.pdbx_description
1 polymer ?
#
loop_
_entity_poly.entity_id
_entity_poly.type
_entity_poly.pdbx_seq_one_letter_code
_entity_poly.pdbx_strand_id
1 'polypeptide(L)'
;MADYNCISFHLFFILIFYSFLRVESFIPLGRVSHSSILVENKLYFFGGDIGLDINIDSNEVFYLDVSQQFDAEFPTWTDLTINSGIGFKSAFAAIALNNDNHIYLIGGTMQNQNNEDSFTSLVHKFNPKSGQWEVPIIAGKEPARRRFIKAVADNFGNIYVFGGLADKFVGSNVVQYFNDMIILNTIDLTWSYGPVANAPLKRVLYTATILPGGEILYIGGVEDSDNALNVVDINQIYIFHTKNNVWSVMVST
;
A
#
# COMPACT_ATOMS: atom_id res chain seq x y z
N MET A 1 -20.64 2.10 -62.21
CA MET A 1 -19.78 3.13 -61.56
C MET A 1 -20.37 3.67 -60.25
N ALA A 2 -21.54 3.17 -59.79
CA ALA A 2 -22.20 3.65 -58.57
C ALA A 2 -21.84 2.84 -57.30
N ASP A 3 -21.45 1.56 -57.41
CA ASP A 3 -21.25 0.68 -56.24
C ASP A 3 -19.92 0.89 -55.49
N TYR A 4 -18.89 1.42 -56.15
CA TYR A 4 -17.59 1.67 -55.51
C TYR A 4 -17.63 2.83 -54.49
N ASN A 5 -18.55 3.79 -54.70
CA ASN A 5 -18.67 4.95 -53.82
C ASN A 5 -19.34 4.61 -52.48
N CYS A 6 -20.20 3.59 -52.43
CA CYS A 6 -20.91 3.20 -51.21
C CYS A 6 -19.98 2.43 -50.24
N ILE A 7 -19.14 1.53 -50.79
CA ILE A 7 -18.16 0.74 -50.04
C ILE A 7 -17.04 1.63 -49.48
N SER A 8 -16.56 2.61 -50.27
CA SER A 8 -15.54 3.57 -49.82
C SER A 8 -16.04 4.46 -48.67
N PHE A 9 -17.33 4.82 -48.66
CA PHE A 9 -17.93 5.61 -47.58
C PHE A 9 -18.08 4.83 -46.27
N HIS A 10 -18.40 3.53 -46.35
CA HIS A 10 -18.53 2.67 -45.17
C HIS A 10 -17.16 2.35 -44.54
N LEU A 11 -16.13 2.10 -45.36
CA LEU A 11 -14.76 1.90 -44.88
C LEU A 11 -14.19 3.16 -44.22
N PHE A 12 -14.50 4.34 -44.75
CA PHE A 12 -14.09 5.62 -44.17
C PHE A 12 -14.77 5.88 -42.81
N PHE A 13 -16.06 5.53 -42.67
CA PHE A 13 -16.76 5.62 -41.38
C PHE A 13 -16.24 4.62 -40.35
N ILE A 14 -15.89 3.39 -40.74
CA ILE A 14 -15.28 2.40 -39.85
C ILE A 14 -13.89 2.87 -39.38
N LEU A 15 -13.04 3.38 -40.28
CA LEU A 15 -11.74 3.97 -39.94
C LEU A 15 -11.86 5.20 -39.03
N ILE A 16 -12.87 6.06 -39.26
CA ILE A 16 -13.18 7.18 -38.38
C ILE A 16 -13.66 6.67 -37.01
N PHE A 17 -14.52 5.67 -36.96
CA PHE A 17 -14.98 5.04 -35.71
C PHE A 17 -13.80 4.44 -34.92
N TYR A 18 -12.84 3.80 -35.60
CA TYR A 18 -11.61 3.31 -34.96
C TYR A 18 -10.64 4.42 -34.55
N SER A 19 -10.61 5.56 -35.25
CA SER A 19 -9.78 6.72 -34.85
C SER A 19 -10.40 7.57 -33.74
N PHE A 20 -11.73 7.51 -33.57
CA PHE A 20 -12.46 8.20 -32.48
C PHE A 20 -12.74 7.30 -31.27
N LEU A 21 -12.60 5.99 -31.40
CA LEU A 21 -12.48 5.08 -30.25
C LEU A 21 -11.04 5.07 -29.73
N ARG A 22 -10.47 6.24 -29.45
CA ARG A 22 -9.58 6.32 -28.29
C ARG A 22 -10.50 6.10 -27.11
N VAL A 23 -10.60 4.85 -26.65
CA VAL A 23 -11.05 4.58 -25.29
C VAL A 23 -10.19 5.49 -24.42
N GLU A 24 -10.79 6.48 -23.76
CA GLU A 24 -10.07 7.30 -22.80
C GLU A 24 -9.56 6.36 -21.71
N SER A 25 -8.32 5.91 -21.87
CA SER A 25 -7.62 5.18 -20.83
C SER A 25 -7.43 6.16 -19.70
N PHE A 26 -7.86 5.79 -18.50
CA PHE A 26 -7.51 6.53 -17.30
C PHE A 26 -5.99 6.71 -17.23
N ILE A 27 -5.54 7.92 -16.91
CA ILE A 27 -4.13 8.23 -16.68
C ILE A 27 -4.04 8.78 -15.25
N PRO A 28 -3.50 8.00 -14.30
CA PRO A 28 -3.34 8.48 -12.93
C PRO A 28 -2.39 9.67 -12.91
N LEU A 29 -2.72 10.69 -12.11
CA LEU A 29 -1.78 11.78 -11.84
C LEU A 29 -0.52 11.25 -11.14
N GLY A 30 0.58 11.97 -11.34
CA GLY A 30 1.83 11.75 -10.60
C GLY A 30 1.58 11.83 -9.09
N ARG A 31 2.13 10.86 -8.35
CA ARG A 31 1.82 10.67 -6.93
C ARG A 31 2.99 10.11 -6.12
N VAL A 32 2.97 10.36 -4.83
CA VAL A 32 3.87 9.74 -3.84
C VAL A 32 3.07 9.04 -2.76
N SER A 33 3.72 8.20 -1.94
CA SER A 33 3.12 7.64 -0.71
C SER A 33 1.88 6.75 -0.93
N HIS A 34 1.60 6.35 -2.17
CA HIS A 34 0.55 5.39 -2.50
C HIS A 34 0.91 4.00 -1.98
N SER A 35 -0.11 3.19 -1.70
CA SER A 35 0.06 1.76 -1.48
C SER A 35 -0.06 1.02 -2.82
N SER A 36 0.76 -0.01 -3.02
CA SER A 36 0.64 -0.87 -4.19
C SER A 36 0.91 -2.34 -3.84
N ILE A 37 0.21 -3.24 -4.52
CA ILE A 37 0.34 -4.68 -4.31
C ILE A 37 -0.06 -5.45 -5.57
N LEU A 38 0.70 -6.51 -5.88
CA LEU A 38 0.37 -7.44 -6.95
C LEU A 38 -0.57 -8.53 -6.41
N VAL A 39 -1.73 -8.69 -7.03
CA VAL A 39 -2.64 -9.80 -6.76
C VAL A 39 -2.90 -10.53 -8.07
N GLU A 40 -2.53 -11.80 -8.11
CA GLU A 40 -2.53 -12.59 -9.35
C GLU A 40 -1.74 -11.85 -10.44
N ASN A 41 -2.40 -11.37 -11.50
CA ASN A 41 -1.78 -10.63 -12.60
C ASN A 41 -2.12 -9.13 -12.60
N LYS A 42 -2.63 -8.58 -11.49
CA LYS A 42 -3.05 -7.19 -11.42
C LYS A 42 -2.24 -6.45 -10.36
N LEU A 43 -1.48 -5.44 -10.80
CA LEU A 43 -0.77 -4.55 -9.90
C LEU A 43 -1.72 -3.41 -9.50
N TYR A 44 -2.25 -3.48 -8.28
CA TYR A 44 -3.17 -2.50 -7.73
C TYR A 44 -2.44 -1.33 -7.08
N PHE A 45 -3.08 -0.17 -7.12
CA PHE A 45 -2.64 1.09 -6.51
C PHE A 45 -3.80 1.70 -5.72
N PHE A 46 -3.47 2.25 -4.54
CA PHE A 46 -4.43 2.79 -3.59
C PHE A 46 -3.94 4.14 -3.08
N GLY A 47 -4.75 5.19 -3.32
CA GLY A 47 -4.52 6.54 -2.81
C GLY A 47 -3.16 7.14 -3.21
N GLY A 48 -2.50 7.73 -2.24
CA GLY A 48 -1.27 8.52 -2.37
C GLY A 48 -1.54 10.01 -2.51
N ASP A 49 -0.50 10.81 -2.31
CA ASP A 49 -0.56 12.26 -2.47
C ASP A 49 -0.46 12.57 -3.96
N ILE A 50 -1.45 13.28 -4.51
CA ILE A 50 -1.53 13.60 -5.94
C ILE A 50 -1.20 15.08 -6.21
N GLY A 51 -0.52 15.34 -7.33
CA GLY A 51 -0.27 16.71 -7.81
C GLY A 51 1.01 17.36 -7.29
N LEU A 52 1.16 18.66 -7.58
CA LEU A 52 2.31 19.47 -7.18
C LEU A 52 2.20 19.99 -5.73
N ASP A 53 0.96 20.07 -5.21
CA ASP A 53 0.70 20.45 -3.83
C ASP A 53 0.77 19.20 -2.94
N ILE A 54 1.89 19.06 -2.23
CA ILE A 54 2.03 18.09 -1.15
C ILE A 54 0.85 18.22 -0.16
N ASN A 55 0.31 17.09 0.31
CA ASN A 55 -0.85 16.96 1.22
C ASN A 55 -2.26 16.94 0.59
N ILE A 56 -2.40 16.67 -0.71
CA ILE A 56 -3.70 16.28 -1.28
C ILE A 56 -3.69 14.78 -1.48
N ASP A 57 -4.19 14.06 -0.48
CA ASP A 57 -4.35 12.62 -0.52
C ASP A 57 -5.45 12.26 -1.54
N SER A 58 -5.28 11.13 -2.24
CA SER A 58 -6.26 10.58 -3.18
C SER A 58 -7.02 9.42 -2.55
N ASN A 59 -8.24 9.18 -3.01
CA ASN A 59 -9.02 7.97 -2.70
C ASN A 59 -9.11 7.00 -3.88
N GLU A 60 -8.35 7.28 -4.95
CA GLU A 60 -8.38 6.49 -6.18
C GLU A 60 -7.91 5.06 -5.93
N VAL A 61 -8.55 4.14 -6.65
CA VAL A 61 -8.15 2.73 -6.74
C VAL A 61 -8.10 2.37 -8.20
N PHE A 62 -6.95 1.90 -8.66
CA PHE A 62 -6.74 1.52 -10.04
C PHE A 62 -5.72 0.38 -10.13
N TYR A 63 -5.65 -0.29 -11.27
CA TYR A 63 -4.66 -1.34 -11.49
C TYR A 63 -4.12 -1.36 -12.92
N LEU A 64 -2.96 -2.00 -13.06
CA LEU A 64 -2.41 -2.44 -14.34
C LEU A 64 -2.50 -3.97 -14.42
N ASP A 65 -3.09 -4.49 -15.49
CA ASP A 65 -3.06 -5.92 -15.80
C ASP A 65 -1.73 -6.24 -16.46
N VAL A 66 -0.89 -7.00 -15.74
CA VAL A 66 0.45 -7.40 -16.19
C VAL A 66 0.46 -8.80 -16.84
N SER A 67 -0.70 -9.42 -17.06
CA SER A 67 -0.79 -10.69 -17.82
C SER A 67 -0.58 -10.50 -19.32
N GLN A 68 -0.81 -9.28 -19.81
CA GLN A 68 -0.66 -8.92 -21.22
C GLN A 68 0.54 -7.99 -21.40
N GLN A 69 1.11 -7.99 -22.60
CA GLN A 69 2.11 -6.99 -22.96
C GLN A 69 1.46 -5.60 -22.99
N PHE A 70 2.08 -4.62 -22.35
CA PHE A 70 1.65 -3.23 -22.34
C PHE A 70 2.77 -2.30 -22.78
N ASP A 71 2.41 -1.13 -23.28
CA ASP A 71 3.36 -0.05 -23.56
C ASP A 71 3.74 0.63 -22.24
N ALA A 72 5.03 0.64 -21.91
CA ALA A 72 5.52 1.26 -20.68
C ALA A 72 5.44 2.79 -20.71
N GLU A 73 5.42 3.41 -21.90
CA GLU A 73 5.22 4.86 -22.07
C GLU A 73 3.74 5.22 -21.91
N PHE A 74 2.84 4.33 -22.31
CA PHE A 74 1.39 4.52 -22.22
C PHE A 74 0.67 3.29 -21.63
N PRO A 75 0.83 3.00 -20.33
CA PRO A 75 0.21 1.82 -19.73
C PRO A 75 -1.32 1.94 -19.73
N THR A 76 -1.99 0.82 -20.00
CA THR A 76 -3.47 0.74 -20.01
C THR A 76 -4.02 0.55 -18.61
N TRP A 77 -4.13 1.63 -17.86
CA TRP A 77 -4.68 1.60 -16.50
C TRP A 77 -6.18 1.35 -16.49
N THR A 78 -6.64 0.53 -15.54
CA THR A 78 -8.07 0.37 -15.25
C THR A 78 -8.41 1.14 -13.98
N ASP A 79 -9.26 2.16 -14.10
CA ASP A 79 -9.79 2.90 -12.96
C ASP A 79 -10.96 2.14 -12.33
N LEU A 80 -10.89 1.95 -11.01
CA LEU A 80 -11.95 1.36 -10.20
C LEU A 80 -12.59 2.38 -9.25
N THR A 81 -12.14 3.63 -9.25
CA THR A 81 -12.47 4.63 -8.22
C THR A 81 -13.97 4.83 -8.02
N ILE A 82 -14.77 4.83 -9.09
CA ILE A 82 -16.23 5.01 -9.02
C ILE A 82 -16.92 3.89 -8.21
N ASN A 83 -16.45 2.64 -8.36
CA ASN A 83 -17.12 1.47 -7.80
C ASN A 83 -16.40 0.86 -6.59
N SER A 84 -15.12 1.17 -6.42
CA SER A 84 -14.22 0.54 -5.46
C SER A 84 -13.21 1.53 -4.86
N GLY A 85 -13.44 2.83 -5.02
CA GLY A 85 -12.64 3.86 -4.37
C GLY A 85 -12.58 3.66 -2.86
N ILE A 86 -11.49 4.13 -2.27
CA ILE A 86 -11.35 4.15 -0.82
C ILE A 86 -12.42 5.12 -0.28
N GLY A 87 -13.09 4.77 0.82
CA GLY A 87 -14.11 5.64 1.44
C GLY A 87 -13.57 6.95 2.03
N PHE A 88 -12.27 7.16 1.96
CA PHE A 88 -11.50 8.30 2.46
C PHE A 88 -10.27 8.49 1.56
N LYS A 89 -9.68 9.68 1.58
CA LYS A 89 -8.39 9.94 0.93
C LYS A 89 -7.28 9.35 1.80
N SER A 90 -6.34 8.63 1.21
CA SER A 90 -5.34 7.85 1.95
C SER A 90 -3.92 8.04 1.40
N ALA A 91 -2.93 8.13 2.28
CA ALA A 91 -1.52 8.07 1.93
C ALA A 91 -0.69 7.43 3.06
N PHE A 92 0.53 6.97 2.75
CA PHE A 92 1.47 6.33 3.68
C PHE A 92 0.96 5.09 4.42
N ALA A 93 -0.17 4.53 4.01
CA ALA A 93 -0.66 3.26 4.53
C ALA A 93 0.29 2.13 4.12
N ALA A 94 0.40 1.11 4.96
CA ALA A 94 1.00 -0.15 4.60
C ALA A 94 -0.04 -1.06 3.95
N ILE A 95 0.42 -1.96 3.08
CA ILE A 95 -0.46 -2.90 2.37
C ILE A 95 0.08 -4.31 2.44
N ALA A 96 -0.79 -5.28 2.66
CA ALA A 96 -0.45 -6.70 2.68
C ALA A 96 -1.57 -7.55 2.07
N LEU A 97 -1.21 -8.70 1.52
CA LEU A 97 -2.14 -9.68 0.95
C LEU A 97 -2.22 -10.88 1.91
N ASN A 98 -3.42 -11.31 2.26
CA ASN A 98 -3.59 -12.57 2.99
C ASN A 98 -3.71 -13.76 2.02
N ASN A 99 -3.71 -14.98 2.57
CA ASN A 99 -3.79 -16.21 1.78
C ASN A 99 -5.09 -16.35 0.95
N ASP A 100 -6.15 -15.63 1.29
CA ASP A 100 -7.44 -15.64 0.60
C ASP A 100 -7.56 -14.54 -0.46
N ASN A 101 -6.44 -13.93 -0.87
CA ASN A 101 -6.36 -12.81 -1.81
C ASN A 101 -7.14 -11.56 -1.36
N HIS A 102 -7.35 -11.38 -0.06
CA HIS A 102 -7.85 -10.12 0.49
C HIS A 102 -6.69 -9.18 0.80
N ILE A 103 -6.84 -7.93 0.37
CA ILE A 103 -5.86 -6.87 0.58
C ILE A 103 -6.19 -6.18 1.91
N TYR A 104 -5.19 -5.97 2.74
CA TYR A 104 -5.28 -5.23 4.00
C TYR A 104 -4.52 -3.91 3.85
N LEU A 105 -5.21 -2.79 3.99
CA LEU A 105 -4.66 -1.44 4.08
C LEU A 105 -4.58 -1.06 5.57
N ILE A 106 -3.38 -0.73 6.05
CA ILE A 106 -3.09 -0.57 7.48
C ILE A 106 -2.43 0.77 7.75
N GLY A 107 -3.03 1.58 8.62
CA GLY A 107 -2.49 2.86 9.06
C GLY A 107 -2.46 3.93 7.95
N GLY A 108 -1.46 4.81 8.02
CA GLY A 108 -1.36 5.96 7.13
C GLY A 108 -2.30 7.12 7.49
N THR A 109 -2.28 8.13 6.64
CA THR A 109 -3.20 9.27 6.68
C THR A 109 -4.57 8.84 6.14
N MET A 110 -5.60 9.45 6.69
CA MET A 110 -7.00 9.25 6.30
C MET A 110 -7.66 10.61 6.38
N GLN A 111 -8.10 11.12 5.25
CA GLN A 111 -8.68 12.45 5.15
C GLN A 111 -10.06 12.40 4.49
N ASN A 112 -10.94 13.32 4.90
CA ASN A 112 -12.22 13.56 4.23
C ASN A 112 -12.00 14.44 2.97
N GLN A 113 -13.09 14.79 2.28
CA GLN A 113 -13.00 15.62 1.08
C GLN A 113 -12.42 17.02 1.35
N ASN A 114 -12.54 17.52 2.57
CA ASN A 114 -12.00 18.80 3.03
C ASN A 114 -10.55 18.71 3.55
N ASN A 115 -9.88 17.56 3.39
CA ASN A 115 -8.53 17.28 3.89
C ASN A 115 -8.40 17.30 5.42
N GLU A 116 -9.50 17.07 6.14
CA GLU A 116 -9.51 16.92 7.60
C GLU A 116 -9.39 15.45 7.98
N ASP A 117 -8.78 15.17 9.14
CA ASP A 117 -8.64 13.80 9.63
C ASP A 117 -10.00 13.10 9.73
N SER A 118 -10.13 11.96 9.06
CA SER A 118 -11.37 11.18 8.93
C SER A 118 -11.19 9.74 9.42
N PHE A 119 -10.25 9.53 10.34
CA PHE A 119 -9.96 8.22 10.90
C PHE A 119 -11.22 7.48 11.37
N THR A 120 -11.38 6.24 10.89
CA THR A 120 -12.50 5.36 11.25
C THR A 120 -12.02 4.01 11.78
N SER A 121 -11.00 3.42 11.14
CA SER A 121 -10.36 2.20 11.59
C SER A 121 -8.89 2.19 11.18
N LEU A 122 -8.06 1.46 11.92
CA LEU A 122 -6.67 1.25 11.53
C LEU A 122 -6.54 0.32 10.31
N VAL A 123 -7.51 -0.58 10.11
CA VAL A 123 -7.44 -1.64 9.11
C VAL A 123 -8.67 -1.59 8.21
N HIS A 124 -8.43 -1.50 6.92
CA HIS A 124 -9.46 -1.65 5.88
C HIS A 124 -9.12 -2.83 5.00
N LYS A 125 -10.07 -3.73 4.80
CA LYS A 125 -9.91 -4.94 4.00
C LYS A 125 -10.64 -4.80 2.68
N PHE A 126 -9.95 -5.05 1.58
CA PHE A 126 -10.46 -4.98 0.22
C PHE A 126 -10.51 -6.36 -0.42
N ASN A 127 -11.65 -6.69 -1.01
CA ASN A 127 -11.81 -7.90 -1.80
C ASN A 127 -11.68 -7.55 -3.29
N PRO A 128 -10.57 -7.93 -3.96
CA PRO A 128 -10.36 -7.59 -5.37
C PRO A 128 -11.32 -8.30 -6.34
N LYS A 129 -11.99 -9.39 -5.91
CA LYS A 129 -12.99 -10.09 -6.73
C LYS A 129 -14.34 -9.38 -6.75
N SER A 130 -14.79 -8.84 -5.62
CA SER A 130 -16.06 -8.10 -5.52
C SER A 130 -15.91 -6.58 -5.64
N GLY A 131 -14.68 -6.07 -5.51
CA GLY A 131 -14.40 -4.63 -5.48
C GLY A 131 -14.93 -3.93 -4.23
N GLN A 132 -15.19 -4.67 -3.14
CA GLN A 132 -15.80 -4.14 -1.92
C GLN A 132 -14.78 -3.99 -0.79
N TRP A 133 -15.00 -2.95 0.02
CA TRP A 133 -14.27 -2.67 1.24
C TRP A 133 -15.06 -3.10 2.47
N GLU A 134 -14.38 -3.62 3.48
CA GLU A 134 -14.94 -3.92 4.80
C GLU A 134 -13.97 -3.49 5.91
N VAL A 135 -14.53 -3.20 7.08
CA VAL A 135 -13.76 -2.94 8.30
C VAL A 135 -13.85 -4.17 9.19
N PRO A 136 -12.78 -4.97 9.33
CA PRO A 136 -12.79 -6.15 10.19
C PRO A 136 -12.85 -5.74 11.67
N ILE A 137 -13.60 -6.49 12.47
CA ILE A 137 -13.58 -6.37 13.93
C ILE A 137 -12.39 -7.19 14.44
N ILE A 138 -11.34 -6.50 14.89
CA ILE A 138 -10.09 -7.12 15.35
C ILE A 138 -10.01 -7.05 16.88
N ALA A 139 -9.84 -8.18 17.53
CA ALA A 139 -9.71 -8.28 18.97
C ALA A 139 -8.27 -8.00 19.45
N GLY A 140 -8.12 -7.70 20.74
CA GLY A 140 -6.83 -7.39 21.36
C GLY A 140 -6.54 -5.90 21.42
N LYS A 141 -5.31 -5.55 21.81
CA LYS A 141 -4.90 -4.14 21.97
C LYS A 141 -4.50 -3.56 20.62
N GLU A 142 -5.39 -2.76 20.04
CA GLU A 142 -5.12 -2.02 18.81
C GLU A 142 -3.87 -1.12 18.99
N PRO A 143 -2.92 -1.13 18.03
CA PRO A 143 -1.75 -0.27 18.09
C PRO A 143 -2.11 1.18 17.71
N ALA A 144 -1.27 2.12 18.15
CA ALA A 144 -1.43 3.52 17.76
C ALA A 144 -1.33 3.69 16.23
N ARG A 145 -2.21 4.53 15.67
CA ARG A 145 -2.17 4.93 14.26
C ARG A 145 -0.82 5.57 13.93
N ARG A 146 -0.28 5.21 12.76
CA ARG A 146 1.06 5.59 12.35
C ARG A 146 1.22 5.56 10.84
N ARG A 147 2.20 6.31 10.34
CA ARG A 147 2.63 6.36 8.94
C ARG A 147 4.11 5.98 8.82
N PHE A 148 4.62 5.93 7.58
CA PHE A 148 5.98 5.48 7.27
C PHE A 148 6.28 4.04 7.70
N ILE A 149 5.28 3.18 7.58
CA ILE A 149 5.34 1.75 7.91
C ILE A 149 5.34 0.89 6.64
N LYS A 150 5.84 -0.34 6.77
CA LYS A 150 5.69 -1.41 5.77
C LYS A 150 5.02 -2.61 6.43
N ALA A 151 4.19 -3.31 5.65
CA ALA A 151 3.54 -4.55 6.06
C ALA A 151 4.07 -5.69 5.19
N VAL A 152 4.33 -6.84 5.81
CA VAL A 152 4.62 -8.09 5.11
C VAL A 152 3.75 -9.19 5.69
N ALA A 153 3.23 -10.08 4.86
CA ALA A 153 2.40 -11.20 5.29
C ALA A 153 3.17 -12.51 5.21
N ASP A 154 3.00 -13.40 6.18
CA ASP A 154 3.41 -14.79 6.07
C ASP A 154 2.28 -15.68 5.50
N ASN A 155 2.65 -16.92 5.17
CA ASN A 155 1.71 -17.92 4.67
C ASN A 155 0.82 -18.54 5.77
N PHE A 156 0.92 -18.07 7.01
CA PHE A 156 0.12 -18.52 8.16
C PHE A 156 -0.95 -17.49 8.55
N GLY A 157 -1.11 -16.43 7.76
CA GLY A 157 -2.12 -15.39 7.97
C GLY A 157 -1.68 -14.32 8.96
N ASN A 158 -0.40 -14.16 9.26
CA ASN A 158 0.08 -13.04 10.06
C ASN A 158 0.62 -11.93 9.16
N ILE A 159 0.22 -10.69 9.45
CA ILE A 159 0.78 -9.49 8.87
C ILE A 159 1.66 -8.80 9.92
N TYR A 160 2.91 -8.53 9.56
CA TYR A 160 3.92 -7.92 10.43
C TYR A 160 4.15 -6.47 10.02
N VAL A 161 4.11 -5.56 11.00
CA VAL A 161 4.36 -4.13 10.82
C VAL A 161 5.32 -3.66 11.91
N PHE A 162 6.44 -3.05 11.53
CA PHE A 162 7.45 -2.60 12.49
C PHE A 162 7.51 -1.07 12.59
N GLY A 163 7.73 -0.53 13.78
CA GLY A 163 8.04 0.87 13.98
C GLY A 163 7.03 1.85 13.37
N GLY A 164 7.50 2.90 12.72
CA GLY A 164 6.67 3.98 12.16
C GLY A 164 6.64 5.25 13.00
N LEU A 165 5.80 6.21 12.58
CA LEU A 165 5.65 7.52 13.20
C LEU A 165 4.18 7.87 13.42
N ALA A 166 3.87 8.36 14.61
CA ALA A 166 2.64 9.09 14.90
C ALA A 166 2.94 10.58 15.02
N ASP A 167 2.19 11.40 14.29
CA ASP A 167 2.27 12.86 14.31
C ASP A 167 0.89 13.46 13.97
N LYS A 168 0.84 14.77 13.76
CA LYS A 168 -0.41 15.49 13.48
C LYS A 168 -1.19 14.95 12.27
N PHE A 169 -0.51 14.34 11.28
CA PHE A 169 -1.16 13.84 10.07
C PHE A 169 -1.93 12.53 10.31
N VAL A 170 -1.69 11.91 11.46
CA VAL A 170 -2.43 10.75 11.95
C VAL A 170 -3.16 11.05 13.26
N GLY A 171 -3.42 12.32 13.55
CA GLY A 171 -4.21 12.75 14.71
C GLY A 171 -3.46 12.79 16.05
N SER A 172 -2.13 12.66 16.05
CA SER A 172 -1.33 12.75 17.28
C SER A 172 -0.89 14.18 17.58
N ASN A 173 -1.04 14.61 18.84
CA ASN A 173 -0.55 15.91 19.32
C ASN A 173 0.97 15.94 19.55
N VAL A 174 1.61 14.78 19.56
CA VAL A 174 3.06 14.62 19.76
C VAL A 174 3.66 13.82 18.63
N VAL A 175 4.91 14.13 18.28
CA VAL A 175 5.68 13.31 17.34
C VAL A 175 6.26 12.13 18.12
N GLN A 176 5.83 10.92 17.78
CA GLN A 176 6.27 9.68 18.42
C GLN A 176 6.74 8.68 17.38
N TYR A 177 8.02 8.31 17.47
CA TYR A 177 8.59 7.20 16.70
C TYR A 177 8.42 5.90 17.49
N PHE A 178 8.25 4.79 16.78
CA PHE A 178 8.03 3.47 17.37
C PHE A 178 9.10 2.45 16.96
N ASN A 179 9.31 1.46 17.82
CA ASN A 179 10.16 0.28 17.58
C ASN A 179 9.46 -1.04 17.98
N ASP A 180 8.14 -1.03 18.11
CA ASP A 180 7.35 -2.23 18.35
C ASP A 180 7.16 -3.04 17.05
N MET A 181 7.08 -4.36 17.20
CA MET A 181 6.60 -5.26 16.16
C MET A 181 5.12 -5.52 16.40
N ILE A 182 4.27 -5.04 15.50
CA ILE A 182 2.83 -5.29 15.48
C ILE A 182 2.56 -6.51 14.61
N ILE A 183 1.73 -7.43 15.10
CA ILE A 183 1.32 -8.63 14.38
C ILE A 183 -0.19 -8.67 14.33
N LEU A 184 -0.75 -8.63 13.12
CA LEU A 184 -2.18 -8.85 12.87
C LEU A 184 -2.37 -10.27 12.36
N ASN A 185 -3.06 -11.11 13.12
CA ASN A 185 -3.51 -12.40 12.60
C ASN A 185 -4.83 -12.23 11.84
N THR A 186 -4.83 -12.53 10.54
CA THR A 186 -5.97 -12.35 9.64
C THR A 186 -6.99 -13.49 9.68
N ILE A 187 -6.66 -14.61 10.34
CA ILE A 187 -7.55 -15.76 10.51
C ILE A 187 -8.41 -15.55 11.77
N ASP A 188 -7.74 -15.34 12.90
CA ASP A 188 -8.36 -15.13 14.20
C ASP A 188 -8.83 -13.68 14.42
N LEU A 189 -8.41 -12.76 13.54
CA LEU A 189 -8.64 -11.31 13.65
C LEU A 189 -8.21 -10.79 15.03
N THR A 190 -6.93 -10.97 15.36
CA THR A 190 -6.35 -10.54 16.63
C THR A 190 -5.06 -9.73 16.45
N TRP A 191 -4.87 -8.75 17.32
CA TRP A 191 -3.61 -8.04 17.49
C TRP A 191 -2.72 -8.76 18.51
N SER A 192 -1.44 -8.89 18.17
CA SER A 192 -0.38 -9.27 19.09
C SER A 192 0.90 -8.48 18.82
N TYR A 193 1.90 -8.62 19.68
CA TYR A 193 3.14 -7.85 19.62
C TYR A 193 4.34 -8.79 19.72
N GLY A 194 5.35 -8.55 18.87
CA GLY A 194 6.65 -9.22 18.98
C GLY A 194 7.52 -8.62 20.10
N PRO A 195 8.66 -9.25 20.43
CA PRO A 195 9.55 -8.71 21.45
C PRO A 195 10.23 -7.41 21.00
N VAL A 196 10.58 -6.61 22.00
CA VAL A 196 11.44 -5.42 21.84
C VAL A 196 12.92 -5.77 22.03
N ALA A 197 13.22 -6.93 22.64
CA ALA A 197 14.59 -7.38 22.86
C ALA A 197 15.33 -7.54 21.52
N ASN A 198 16.48 -6.87 21.39
CA ASN A 198 17.31 -6.82 20.17
C ASN A 198 16.60 -6.25 18.93
N ALA A 199 15.42 -5.65 19.09
CA ALA A 199 14.76 -4.95 18.00
C ALA A 199 15.61 -3.75 17.57
N PRO A 200 15.47 -3.28 16.31
CA PRO A 200 16.01 -2.00 15.90
C PRO A 200 15.57 -0.86 16.83
N LEU A 201 16.25 0.29 16.72
CA LEU A 201 15.74 1.52 17.32
C LEU A 201 14.44 1.94 16.64
N LYS A 202 13.81 3.00 17.12
CA LYS A 202 12.55 3.46 16.55
C LYS A 202 12.79 3.91 15.12
N ARG A 203 12.15 3.26 14.15
CA ARG A 203 12.56 3.31 12.75
C ARG A 203 11.41 3.69 11.82
N VAL A 204 11.72 4.48 10.81
CA VAL A 204 10.83 4.88 9.70
C VAL A 204 11.57 4.78 8.36
N LEU A 205 10.85 4.93 7.24
CA LEU A 205 11.43 5.03 5.89
C LEU A 205 12.29 3.84 5.46
N TYR A 206 12.09 2.68 6.09
CA TYR A 206 12.76 1.43 5.78
C TYR A 206 12.00 0.64 4.71
N THR A 207 12.64 -0.37 4.13
CA THR A 207 11.96 -1.44 3.39
C THR A 207 11.94 -2.73 4.19
N ALA A 208 10.89 -3.54 4.00
CA ALA A 208 10.73 -4.84 4.63
C ALA A 208 10.41 -5.90 3.57
N THR A 209 11.00 -7.08 3.69
CA THR A 209 10.72 -8.21 2.79
C THR A 209 10.80 -9.51 3.57
N ILE A 210 9.77 -10.34 3.46
CA ILE A 210 9.73 -11.67 4.06
C ILE A 210 10.29 -12.71 3.10
N LEU A 211 11.15 -13.60 3.61
CA LEU A 211 11.72 -14.72 2.89
C LEU A 211 10.86 -15.99 3.07
N PRO A 212 10.97 -17.00 2.18
CA PRO A 212 10.23 -18.26 2.32
C PRO A 212 10.47 -19.01 3.64
N GLY A 213 11.60 -18.77 4.31
CA GLY A 213 11.92 -19.38 5.61
C GLY A 213 11.19 -18.75 6.80
N GLY A 214 10.51 -17.61 6.61
CA GLY A 214 9.86 -16.84 7.68
C GLY A 214 10.74 -15.73 8.28
N GLU A 215 11.89 -15.44 7.68
CA GLU A 215 12.73 -14.31 8.07
C GLU A 215 12.26 -13.03 7.37
N ILE A 216 12.05 -11.96 8.13
CA ILE A 216 11.73 -10.64 7.59
C ILE A 216 12.98 -9.78 7.67
N LEU A 217 13.46 -9.34 6.51
CA LEU A 217 14.60 -8.44 6.39
C LEU A 217 14.13 -6.99 6.44
N TYR A 218 14.75 -6.17 7.28
CA TYR A 218 14.54 -4.74 7.38
C TYR A 218 15.81 -4.01 6.96
N ILE A 219 15.73 -3.25 5.87
CA ILE A 219 16.88 -2.63 5.22
C ILE A 219 16.70 -1.10 5.18
N GLY A 220 17.73 -0.39 5.61
CA GLY A 220 17.81 1.07 5.59
C GLY A 220 16.78 1.76 6.50
N GLY A 221 16.45 2.99 6.13
CA GLY A 221 15.56 3.87 6.89
C GLY A 221 16.31 4.84 7.79
N VAL A 222 15.56 5.45 8.70
CA VAL A 222 16.05 6.43 9.67
C VAL A 222 15.61 5.98 11.05
N GLU A 223 16.54 6.04 12.00
CA GLU A 223 16.31 5.71 13.41
C GLU A 223 16.33 6.94 14.30
N ASP A 224 15.39 6.98 15.25
CA ASP A 224 15.40 7.92 16.36
C ASP A 224 16.21 7.34 17.52
N SER A 225 17.32 8.01 17.85
CA SER A 225 18.11 7.81 19.06
C SER A 225 18.03 9.08 19.91
N ASP A 226 17.23 9.06 20.97
CA ASP A 226 17.08 10.17 21.92
C ASP A 226 16.73 11.53 21.26
N ASN A 227 15.77 11.53 20.33
CA ASN A 227 15.33 12.70 19.55
C ASN A 227 16.33 13.18 18.48
N ALA A 228 17.35 12.37 18.16
CA ALA A 228 18.21 12.58 17.01
C ALA A 228 17.93 11.52 15.93
N LEU A 229 17.63 11.98 14.72
CA LEU A 229 17.39 11.12 13.56
C LEU A 229 18.71 10.79 12.86
N ASN A 230 19.02 9.50 12.77
CA ASN A 230 20.22 8.99 12.11
C ASN A 230 19.86 8.06 10.96
N VAL A 231 20.54 8.21 9.83
CA VAL A 231 20.41 7.28 8.71
C VAL A 231 21.00 5.94 9.13
N VAL A 232 20.24 4.86 8.96
CA VAL A 232 20.68 3.51 9.26
C VAL A 232 21.77 3.11 8.26
N ASP A 233 22.87 2.56 8.76
CA ASP A 233 23.90 1.95 7.91
C ASP A 233 23.27 0.83 7.07
N ILE A 234 23.32 0.97 5.74
CA ILE A 234 22.68 0.03 4.81
C ILE A 234 23.26 -1.38 4.92
N ASN A 235 24.48 -1.52 5.45
CA ASN A 235 25.10 -2.82 5.70
C ASN A 235 24.50 -3.53 6.91
N GLN A 236 23.79 -2.83 7.80
CA GLN A 236 23.11 -3.42 8.94
C GLN A 236 21.70 -3.86 8.56
N ILE A 237 21.55 -5.15 8.30
CA ILE A 237 20.26 -5.75 7.95
C ILE A 237 19.70 -6.40 9.21
N TYR A 238 18.61 -5.84 9.72
CA TYR A 238 17.89 -6.42 10.84
C TYR A 238 16.95 -7.50 10.34
N ILE A 239 16.89 -8.61 11.06
CA ILE A 239 16.12 -9.79 10.70
C ILE A 239 15.17 -10.12 11.84
N PHE A 240 13.87 -10.16 11.55
CA PHE A 240 12.88 -10.72 12.46
C PHE A 240 12.57 -12.16 12.05
N HIS A 241 12.75 -13.10 12.98
CA HIS A 241 12.45 -14.52 12.78
C HIS A 241 11.03 -14.81 13.27
N THR A 242 10.09 -15.06 12.37
CA THR A 242 8.67 -15.21 12.72
C THR A 242 8.35 -16.48 13.51
N LYS A 243 9.15 -17.55 13.35
CA LYS A 243 8.91 -18.86 13.98
C LYS A 243 9.09 -18.86 15.50
N ASN A 244 10.05 -18.08 15.98
CA ASN A 244 10.44 -18.01 17.39
C ASN A 244 10.31 -16.59 17.95
N ASN A 245 9.84 -15.64 17.15
CA ASN A 245 9.68 -14.23 17.51
C ASN A 245 10.96 -13.67 18.11
N VAL A 246 12.07 -13.66 17.36
CA VAL A 246 13.32 -13.03 17.82
C VAL A 246 13.92 -12.13 16.75
N TRP A 247 14.63 -11.11 17.21
CA TRP A 247 15.44 -10.24 16.36
C TRP A 247 16.89 -10.69 16.32
N SER A 248 17.51 -10.49 15.17
CA SER A 248 18.96 -10.58 14.98
C SER A 248 19.42 -9.51 13.99
N VAL A 249 20.72 -9.25 13.92
CA VAL A 249 21.31 -8.34 12.94
C VAL A 249 22.41 -9.09 12.18
N MET A 250 22.43 -8.91 10.86
CA MET A 250 23.55 -9.30 10.02
C MET A 250 24.24 -8.05 9.48
N VAL A 251 25.56 -8.11 9.33
CA VAL A 251 26.35 -7.06 8.68
C VAL A 251 26.79 -7.59 7.33
N SER A 252 26.33 -6.98 6.24
CA SER A 252 26.81 -7.32 4.88
C SER A 252 28.15 -6.66 4.61
N THR A 253 29.03 -7.39 3.92
CA THR A 253 30.35 -6.93 3.45
C THR A 253 30.32 -6.51 2.00
#